data_AF-A0A1F5LIV7-F1
#
_entry.id   AF-A0A1F5LIV7-F1
#
_cell.length_a   1.000
_cell.length_b   1.000
_cell.length_c   1.000
_cell.angle_alpha   90.00
_cell.angle_beta   90.00
_cell.angle_gamma   90.00
#
_symmetry.space_group_name_H-M   'P 1'
#
loop_
_entity.id
_entity.type
_entity.pdbx_description
1 polymer ?
#
loop_
_entity_poly.entity_id
_entity_poly.type
_entity_poly.pdbx_seq_one_letter_code
_entity_poly.pdbx_strand_id
1 'polypeptide(L)'
;MASQTFSVLSGQLDWTAWKDSVRDHLSEIDHYAWDIIDGVAAYPQPMIEIPIVEEIAAQIAANNNISVTELTNEHAMSCYNNLTTNITPNQANYATMLGAWRRANNLGLQAIRASVTDIPLGIIMGMNSSRLAFLQLEEVYGKLRPDYEKVRAMYYDWSQMRFDDHEDPAVFVHCFREALAHIRCQPYFVHPSSEWLVLNTAIKDSRIGWEFLETLRMDNHGAEGWMSLVYEEFLEHAVDHQHQAPYEEYEEYDSEEDSRGSSEPNVFSDEPAAADSSLITK
;
A
#
# COMPACT_ATOMS: atom_id res chain seq x y z
N MET A 1 18.15 26.23 26.64
CA MET A 1 18.08 25.37 25.45
C MET A 1 18.31 23.95 25.93
N ALA A 2 17.29 23.11 25.92
CA ALA A 2 17.47 21.70 26.27
C ALA A 2 18.20 21.03 25.10
N SER A 3 19.38 20.46 25.37
CA SER A 3 20.06 19.61 24.42
C SER A 3 19.24 18.33 24.30
N GLN A 4 18.38 18.21 23.29
CA GLN A 4 17.80 16.93 22.95
C GLN A 4 18.94 16.04 22.46
N THR A 5 19.37 15.13 23.34
CA THR A 5 20.30 14.07 23.00
C THR A 5 19.57 13.08 22.10
N PHE A 6 19.98 12.98 20.85
CA PHE A 6 19.59 11.88 19.98
C PHE A 6 19.94 10.55 20.68
N SER A 7 19.01 9.60 20.67
CA SER A 7 19.40 8.21 20.85
C SER A 7 20.34 7.85 19.70
N VAL A 8 21.51 7.30 20.01
CA VAL A 8 22.53 6.98 18.99
C VAL A 8 22.44 5.49 18.68
N LEU A 9 22.25 5.14 17.40
CA LEU A 9 22.27 3.75 16.96
C LEU A 9 23.70 3.19 17.08
N SER A 10 23.93 2.43 18.15
CA SER A 10 25.20 1.79 18.43
C SER A 10 25.21 0.29 18.08
N GLY A 11 24.02 -0.32 18.06
CA GLY A 11 23.83 -1.72 17.72
C GLY A 11 22.36 -2.10 17.56
N GLN A 12 22.12 -3.40 17.44
CA GLN A 12 20.82 -3.96 17.05
C GLN A 12 19.71 -3.74 18.09
N LEU A 13 20.06 -3.79 19.37
CA LEU A 13 19.09 -3.65 20.47
C LEU A 13 18.52 -2.23 20.58
N ASP A 14 19.20 -1.24 19.98
CA ASP A 14 18.82 0.16 20.06
C ASP A 14 17.89 0.59 18.92
N TRP A 15 17.59 -0.30 17.96
CA TRP A 15 16.89 0.04 16.71
C TRP A 15 15.56 0.77 16.92
N THR A 16 14.66 0.22 17.74
CA THR A 16 13.33 0.80 17.98
C THR A 16 13.44 2.17 18.66
N ALA A 17 14.23 2.26 19.73
CA ALA A 17 14.44 3.50 20.46
C ALA A 17 15.12 4.57 19.60
N TRP A 18 16.05 4.17 18.73
CA TRP A 18 16.67 5.06 17.75
C TRP A 18 15.65 5.57 16.73
N LYS A 19 14.85 4.66 16.13
CA LYS A 19 13.82 5.03 15.14
C LYS A 19 12.82 6.03 15.72
N ASP A 20 12.30 5.76 16.92
CA ASP A 20 11.38 6.66 17.62
C ASP A 20 12.04 8.02 17.91
N SER A 21 13.30 8.03 18.38
CA SER A 21 14.03 9.28 18.63
C SER A 21 14.25 10.11 17.35
N VAL A 22 14.51 9.47 16.20
CA VAL A 22 14.67 10.17 14.92
C VAL A 22 13.32 10.71 14.42
N ARG A 23 12.24 9.92 14.54
CA ARG A 23 10.88 10.38 14.22
C ARG A 23 10.55 11.61 15.03
N ASP A 24 10.61 11.51 16.35
CA ASP A 24 10.15 12.56 17.25
C ASP A 24 10.95 13.85 17.01
N HIS A 25 12.27 13.75 16.82
CA HIS A 25 13.11 14.90 16.50
C HIS A 25 12.75 15.55 15.15
N LEU A 26 12.52 14.76 14.10
CA LEU A 26 12.15 15.31 12.79
C LEU A 26 10.73 15.88 12.81
N SER A 27 9.78 15.24 13.49
CA SER A 27 8.42 15.75 13.65
C SER A 27 8.39 17.12 14.35
N GLU A 28 9.33 17.38 15.26
CA GLU A 28 9.46 18.69 15.91
C GLU A 28 10.06 19.79 15.01
N ILE A 29 10.94 19.44 14.08
CA ILE A 29 11.65 20.41 13.21
C ILE A 29 10.94 20.60 11.87
N ASP A 30 10.69 19.50 11.17
CA ASP A 30 10.05 19.44 9.86
C ASP A 30 9.43 18.04 9.68
N HIS A 31 8.15 17.93 9.99
CA HIS A 31 7.38 16.69 9.82
C HIS A 31 7.53 16.10 8.41
N TYR A 32 7.66 16.94 7.38
CA TYR A 32 7.79 16.49 6.01
C TYR A 32 9.09 15.69 5.77
N ALA A 33 10.14 15.92 6.56
CA ALA A 33 11.36 15.12 6.51
C ALA A 33 11.14 13.70 7.02
N TRP A 34 10.33 13.52 8.06
CA TRP A 34 9.92 12.20 8.52
C TRP A 34 9.04 11.50 7.47
N ASP A 35 8.08 12.22 6.87
CA ASP A 35 7.21 11.66 5.83
C ASP A 35 8.00 11.10 4.65
N ILE A 36 9.12 11.72 4.27
CA ILE A 36 10.02 11.19 3.23
C ILE A 36 10.71 9.91 3.70
N ILE A 37 11.23 9.88 4.94
CA ILE A 37 11.88 8.70 5.52
C ILE A 37 10.91 7.54 5.66
N ASP A 38 9.67 7.80 6.05
CA ASP A 38 8.62 6.79 6.24
C ASP A 38 7.98 6.35 4.92
N GLY A 39 8.23 7.10 3.84
CA GLY A 39 7.80 6.77 2.48
C GLY A 39 6.42 7.31 2.13
N VAL A 40 5.82 8.14 3.00
CA VAL A 40 4.57 8.87 2.75
C VAL A 40 4.78 9.93 1.67
N ALA A 41 5.90 10.66 1.73
CA ALA A 41 6.22 11.72 0.78
C ALA A 41 7.17 11.24 -0.33
N ALA A 42 6.63 11.08 -1.54
CA ALA A 42 7.40 10.69 -2.73
C ALA A 42 8.17 11.85 -3.35
N TYR A 43 9.19 11.52 -4.15
CA TYR A 43 9.89 12.49 -4.98
C TYR A 43 8.93 13.13 -5.98
N PRO A 44 8.79 14.47 -6.03
CA PRO A 44 7.89 15.14 -6.96
C PRO A 44 8.22 14.79 -8.42
N GLN A 45 7.22 14.30 -9.16
CA GLN A 45 7.36 14.07 -10.59
C GLN A 45 7.02 15.34 -11.37
N PRO A 46 7.73 15.65 -12.46
CA PRO A 46 7.36 16.76 -13.31
C PRO A 46 5.98 16.48 -13.89
N MET A 47 5.04 17.39 -13.66
CA MET A 47 3.73 17.34 -14.29
C MET A 47 3.92 17.66 -15.77
N ILE A 48 3.93 16.62 -16.61
CA ILE A 48 3.94 16.80 -18.06
C ILE A 48 2.51 17.20 -18.43
N GLU A 49 2.25 18.49 -18.51
CA GLU A 49 1.06 18.98 -19.21
C GLU A 49 1.22 18.60 -20.68
N ILE A 50 0.46 17.61 -21.13
CA ILE A 50 0.22 17.43 -22.55
C ILE A 50 -0.76 18.55 -22.92
N PRO A 51 -0.34 19.61 -23.64
CA PRO A 51 -1.29 20.64 -24.04
C PRO A 51 -2.36 19.98 -24.90
N ILE A 52 -3.63 20.15 -24.52
CA ILE A 52 -4.75 19.75 -25.37
C ILE A 52 -4.64 20.61 -26.63
N VAL A 53 -4.16 20.01 -27.71
CA VAL A 53 -3.88 20.68 -29.00
C VAL A 53 -5.10 21.45 -29.49
N GLU A 54 -6.30 20.98 -29.16
CA GLU A 54 -7.58 21.58 -29.53
C GLU A 54 -7.94 22.84 -28.73
N GLU A 55 -7.56 22.93 -27.45
CA GLU A 55 -7.95 24.05 -26.58
C GLU A 55 -7.10 25.29 -26.88
N ILE A 56 -5.80 25.09 -27.15
CA ILE A 56 -4.90 26.16 -27.60
C ILE A 56 -5.30 26.65 -29.00
N ALA A 57 -5.67 25.75 -29.92
CA ALA A 57 -6.13 26.11 -31.25
C ALA A 57 -7.45 26.90 -31.21
N ALA A 58 -8.40 26.49 -30.35
CA ALA A 58 -9.69 27.16 -30.18
C ALA A 58 -9.55 28.56 -29.57
N GLN A 59 -8.66 28.75 -28.60
CA GLN A 59 -8.45 30.04 -27.95
C GLN A 59 -7.75 31.05 -28.87
N ILE A 60 -6.83 30.58 -29.71
CA ILE A 60 -6.12 31.41 -30.71
C ILE A 60 -7.05 31.79 -31.87
N ALA A 61 -7.89 30.86 -32.33
CA ALA A 61 -8.93 31.12 -33.32
C ALA A 61 -9.94 32.18 -32.81
N ALA A 62 -10.40 32.03 -31.56
CA ALA A 62 -11.33 32.96 -30.92
C ALA A 62 -10.75 34.38 -30.76
N ASN A 63 -9.48 34.50 -30.38
CA ASN A 63 -8.85 35.81 -30.16
C ASN A 63 -8.46 36.55 -31.44
N ASN A 64 -8.23 35.83 -32.54
CA ASN A 64 -7.83 36.43 -33.82
C ASN A 64 -8.96 36.46 -34.85
N ASN A 65 -10.15 35.95 -34.50
CA ASN A 65 -11.32 35.86 -35.39
C ASN A 65 -11.03 35.05 -36.66
N ILE A 66 -10.16 34.04 -36.54
CA ILE A 66 -9.74 33.13 -37.64
C ILE A 66 -10.42 31.78 -37.41
N SER A 67 -10.83 31.10 -38.48
CA SER A 67 -11.36 29.74 -38.36
C SER A 67 -10.30 28.77 -37.83
N VAL A 68 -10.66 27.86 -36.91
CA VAL A 68 -9.76 26.82 -36.36
C VAL A 68 -9.08 26.00 -37.46
N THR A 69 -9.72 25.89 -38.64
CA THR A 69 -9.21 25.15 -39.81
C THR A 69 -8.12 25.87 -40.61
N GLU A 70 -7.83 27.16 -40.36
CA GLU A 70 -6.84 27.95 -41.12
C GLU A 70 -5.48 28.11 -40.42
N LEU A 71 -5.32 27.56 -39.20
CA LEU A 71 -4.03 27.54 -38.50
C LEU A 71 -3.09 26.52 -39.14
N THR A 72 -2.38 26.93 -40.19
CA THR A 72 -1.30 26.13 -40.77
C THR A 72 -0.16 25.96 -39.74
N ASN A 73 0.48 24.78 -39.76
CA ASN A 73 1.50 24.34 -38.81
C ASN A 73 2.65 25.35 -38.54
N GLU A 74 2.93 26.28 -39.47
CA GLU A 74 3.96 27.31 -39.29
C GLU A 74 3.61 28.36 -38.22
N HIS A 75 2.34 28.74 -38.05
CA HIS A 75 1.93 29.66 -36.98
C HIS A 75 1.94 28.98 -35.61
N ALA A 76 1.55 27.71 -35.54
CA ALA A 76 1.60 26.91 -34.32
C ALA A 76 3.05 26.74 -33.79
N MET A 77 4.02 26.55 -34.70
CA MET A 77 5.44 26.41 -34.35
C MET A 77 6.08 27.72 -33.86
N SER A 78 5.69 28.87 -34.41
CA SER A 78 6.13 30.21 -33.95
C SER A 78 5.68 30.49 -32.50
N CYS A 79 4.45 30.10 -32.15
CA CYS A 79 3.92 30.26 -30.79
C CYS A 79 4.56 29.29 -29.77
N TYR A 80 4.97 28.09 -30.20
CA TYR A 80 5.68 27.13 -29.34
C TYR A 80 7.01 27.68 -28.80
N ASN A 81 7.74 28.46 -29.60
CA ASN A 81 9.01 29.06 -29.19
C ASN A 81 8.85 30.26 -28.22
N ASN A 82 7.65 30.82 -28.09
CA ASN A 82 7.34 31.88 -27.11
C ASN A 82 6.82 31.33 -25.77
N LEU A 83 6.53 30.03 -25.67
CA LEU A 83 6.19 29.36 -24.40
C LEU A 83 7.42 29.07 -23.54
N THR A 84 8.63 29.08 -24.10
CA THR A 84 9.88 28.81 -23.37
C THR A 84 10.35 29.94 -22.44
N THR A 85 9.75 31.13 -22.50
CA THR A 85 10.16 32.31 -21.71
C THR A 85 9.17 32.72 -20.61
N ASN A 86 8.00 32.11 -20.54
CA ASN A 86 7.05 32.30 -19.44
C ASN A 86 7.00 31.03 -18.62
N ILE A 87 7.66 31.03 -17.46
CA ILE A 87 7.53 29.95 -16.47
C ILE A 87 6.04 29.86 -16.13
N THR A 88 5.38 28.79 -16.60
CA THR A 88 3.97 28.57 -16.30
C THR A 88 3.81 28.38 -14.78
N PRO A 89 2.68 28.80 -14.19
CA PRO A 89 2.44 28.63 -12.75
C PRO A 89 2.70 27.20 -12.26
N ASN A 90 2.45 26.19 -13.11
CA ASN A 90 2.68 24.78 -12.80
C ASN A 90 4.17 24.39 -12.74
N GLN A 91 5.05 25.03 -13.52
CA GLN A 91 6.50 24.85 -13.40
C GLN A 91 7.08 25.55 -12.16
N ALA A 92 6.56 26.73 -11.81
CA ALA A 92 6.95 27.44 -10.58
C ALA A 92 6.53 26.65 -9.31
N ASN A 93 5.34 26.05 -9.34
CA ASN A 93 4.85 25.15 -8.30
C ASN A 93 5.72 23.90 -8.18
N TYR A 94 6.05 23.25 -9.30
CA TYR A 94 6.95 22.10 -9.32
C TYR A 94 8.34 22.42 -8.76
N ALA A 95 8.96 23.53 -9.18
CA ALA A 95 10.25 23.96 -8.66
C ALA A 95 10.22 24.21 -7.14
N THR A 96 9.12 24.79 -6.65
CA THR A 96 8.91 25.03 -5.21
C THR A 96 8.76 23.72 -4.44
N MET A 97 7.93 22.80 -4.92
CA MET A 97 7.75 21.46 -4.32
C MET A 97 9.06 20.66 -4.31
N LEU A 98 9.78 20.65 -5.43
CA LEU A 98 11.07 19.98 -5.54
C LEU A 98 12.11 20.59 -4.59
N GLY A 99 12.11 21.92 -4.46
CA GLY A 99 12.96 22.63 -3.50
C GLY A 99 12.65 22.24 -2.05
N ALA A 100 11.37 22.15 -1.68
CA ALA A 100 10.93 21.70 -0.36
C ALA A 100 11.33 20.25 -0.08
N TRP A 101 11.05 19.34 -1.03
CA TRP A 101 11.42 17.93 -0.91
C TRP A 101 12.93 17.74 -0.73
N ARG A 102 13.76 18.44 -1.51
CA ARG A 102 15.22 18.35 -1.40
C ARG A 102 15.73 18.81 -0.04
N ARG A 103 15.17 19.90 0.52
CA ARG A 103 15.53 20.38 1.85
C ARG A 103 15.16 19.36 2.93
N ALA A 104 13.93 18.86 2.91
CA ALA A 104 13.43 17.88 3.87
C ALA A 104 14.22 16.55 3.78
N ASN A 105 14.49 16.05 2.57
CA ASN A 105 15.31 14.86 2.37
C ASN A 105 16.74 15.04 2.92
N ASN A 106 17.36 16.20 2.71
CA ASN A 106 18.69 16.48 3.25
C ASN A 106 18.68 16.59 4.77
N LEU A 107 17.65 17.21 5.35
CA LEU A 107 17.46 17.29 6.80
C LEU A 107 17.33 15.90 7.41
N GLY A 108 16.47 15.05 6.85
CA GLY A 108 16.30 13.66 7.28
C GLY A 108 17.62 12.87 7.22
N LEU A 109 18.39 13.05 6.14
CA LEU A 109 19.69 12.39 5.98
C LEU A 109 20.73 12.89 7.02
N GLN A 110 20.71 14.18 7.35
CA GLN A 110 21.57 14.74 8.40
C GLN A 110 21.20 14.19 9.78
N ALA A 111 19.91 14.13 10.11
CA ALA A 111 19.43 13.57 11.37
C ALA A 111 19.82 12.09 11.52
N ILE A 112 19.63 11.29 10.47
CA ILE A 112 20.08 9.88 10.45
C ILE A 112 21.59 9.82 10.67
N ARG A 113 22.40 10.56 9.91
CA ARG A 113 23.87 10.51 10.03
C ARG A 113 24.40 10.99 11.38
N ALA A 114 23.74 11.97 11.99
CA ALA A 114 24.11 12.49 13.30
C ALA A 114 23.74 11.55 14.46
N SER A 115 22.81 10.62 14.22
CA SER A 115 22.26 9.71 15.24
C SER A 115 22.76 8.28 15.10
N VAL A 116 23.83 8.02 14.34
CA VAL A 116 24.41 6.68 14.17
C VAL A 116 25.89 6.67 14.57
N THR A 117 26.37 5.54 15.07
CA THR A 117 27.81 5.29 15.29
C THR A 117 28.55 4.95 13.99
N ASP A 118 29.88 4.83 14.04
CA ASP A 118 30.75 4.64 12.87
C ASP A 118 30.36 3.47 11.96
N ILE A 119 29.95 2.33 12.53
CA ILE A 119 29.57 1.14 11.74
C ILE A 119 28.28 1.40 10.93
N PRO A 120 27.13 1.76 11.56
CA PRO A 120 25.94 2.14 10.81
C PRO A 120 26.15 3.35 9.90
N LEU A 121 26.99 4.32 10.28
CA LEU A 121 27.36 5.43 9.40
C LEU A 121 28.05 4.92 8.12
N GLY A 122 28.99 3.98 8.26
CA GLY A 122 29.69 3.37 7.13
C GLY A 122 28.77 2.66 6.14
N ILE A 123 27.66 2.07 6.63
CA ILE A 123 26.66 1.38 5.80
C ILE A 123 25.90 2.37 4.88
N ILE A 124 25.58 3.56 5.39
CA ILE A 124 24.79 4.57 4.66
C ILE A 124 25.65 5.68 4.04
N MET A 125 26.97 5.56 4.13
CA MET A 125 27.90 6.56 3.63
C MET A 125 27.77 6.68 2.10
N GLY A 126 27.68 7.91 1.59
CA GLY A 126 27.52 8.18 0.16
C GLY A 126 26.08 8.11 -0.36
N MET A 127 25.09 7.72 0.46
CA MET A 127 23.68 7.79 0.06
C MET A 127 23.19 9.24 0.01
N ASN A 128 22.34 9.56 -0.97
CA ASN A 128 21.77 10.90 -1.15
C ASN A 128 20.27 10.97 -0.81
N SER A 129 19.68 9.86 -0.38
CA SER A 129 18.28 9.76 0.02
C SER A 129 18.20 9.32 1.47
N SER A 130 17.46 10.08 2.26
CA SER A 130 17.14 9.75 3.66
C SER A 130 16.35 8.44 3.77
N ARG A 131 15.36 8.23 2.88
CA ARG A 131 14.62 6.97 2.77
C ARG A 131 15.52 5.78 2.48
N LEU A 132 16.42 5.88 1.49
CA LEU A 132 17.33 4.78 1.16
C LEU A 132 18.28 4.47 2.32
N ALA A 133 18.81 5.50 2.99
CA ALA A 133 19.65 5.31 4.18
C ALA A 133 18.88 4.61 5.29
N PHE A 134 17.64 5.03 5.56
CA PHE A 134 16.77 4.39 6.54
C PHE A 134 16.50 2.92 6.20
N LEU A 135 16.10 2.63 4.96
CA LEU A 135 15.83 1.26 4.52
C LEU A 135 17.07 0.36 4.61
N GLN A 136 18.27 0.87 4.31
CA GLN A 136 19.49 0.08 4.43
C GLN A 136 19.81 -0.25 5.90
N LEU A 137 19.58 0.70 6.81
CA LEU A 137 19.73 0.44 8.25
C LEU A 137 18.62 -0.49 8.76
N GLU A 138 17.39 -0.36 8.28
CA GLU A 138 16.28 -1.26 8.61
C GLU A 138 16.56 -2.68 8.11
N GLU A 139 17.22 -2.82 6.97
CA GLU A 139 17.65 -4.10 6.46
C GLU A 139 18.69 -4.77 7.37
N VAL A 140 19.66 -4.00 7.85
CA VAL A 140 20.77 -4.55 8.65
C VAL A 140 20.37 -4.75 10.11
N TYR A 141 19.70 -3.77 10.71
CA TYR A 141 19.39 -3.75 12.14
C TYR A 141 17.93 -4.15 12.43
N GLY A 142 17.00 -3.89 11.51
CA GLY A 142 15.60 -4.31 11.65
C GLY A 142 15.40 -5.82 11.47
N LYS A 143 16.20 -6.48 10.62
CA LYS A 143 16.18 -7.96 10.45
C LYS A 143 16.71 -8.74 11.66
N LEU A 144 17.41 -8.06 12.57
CA LEU A 144 18.05 -8.68 13.75
C LEU A 144 17.21 -8.53 15.02
N ARG A 145 15.97 -8.06 14.89
CA ARG A 145 15.01 -8.05 15.99
C ARG A 145 14.65 -9.48 16.39
N PRO A 146 14.48 -9.76 17.70
CA PRO A 146 14.04 -11.07 18.18
C PRO A 146 12.70 -11.53 17.59
N ASP A 147 11.84 -10.60 17.18
CA ASP A 147 10.51 -10.84 16.62
C ASP A 147 10.43 -10.61 15.10
N TYR A 148 11.55 -10.32 14.43
CA TYR A 148 11.55 -10.08 12.98
C TYR A 148 10.90 -11.23 12.21
N GLU A 149 11.30 -12.47 12.48
CA GLU A 149 10.76 -13.62 11.76
C GLU A 149 9.27 -13.85 12.07
N LYS A 150 8.84 -13.54 13.30
CA LYS A 150 7.43 -13.58 13.70
C LYS A 150 6.60 -12.58 12.90
N VAL A 151 7.08 -11.33 12.78
CA VAL A 151 6.38 -10.27 12.04
C VAL A 151 6.40 -10.55 10.55
N ARG A 152 7.55 -11.01 10.02
CA ARG A 152 7.68 -11.40 8.62
C ARG A 152 6.70 -12.52 8.27
N ALA A 153 6.54 -13.52 9.14
CA ALA A 153 5.53 -14.57 8.98
C ALA A 153 4.12 -13.98 8.98
N MET A 154 3.78 -13.11 9.94
CA MET A 154 2.46 -12.44 9.98
C MET A 154 2.17 -11.64 8.70
N TYR A 155 3.15 -10.89 8.21
CA TYR A 155 3.01 -10.13 6.96
C TYR A 155 2.84 -11.04 5.75
N TYR A 156 3.61 -12.15 5.72
CA TYR A 156 3.47 -13.16 4.68
C TYR A 156 2.06 -13.78 4.71
N ASP A 157 1.59 -14.26 5.85
CA ASP A 157 0.27 -14.86 6.01
C ASP A 157 -0.84 -13.89 5.58
N TRP A 158 -0.78 -12.64 6.04
CA TRP A 158 -1.72 -11.59 5.62
C TRP A 158 -1.67 -11.34 4.11
N SER A 159 -0.48 -11.32 3.49
CA SER A 159 -0.33 -11.16 2.04
C SER A 159 -0.87 -12.34 1.21
N GLN A 160 -1.03 -13.51 1.82
CA GLN A 160 -1.55 -14.71 1.17
C GLN A 160 -3.07 -14.85 1.32
N MET A 161 -3.74 -14.00 2.11
CA MET A 161 -5.21 -14.04 2.23
C MET A 161 -5.84 -13.82 0.86
N ARG A 162 -6.86 -14.61 0.52
CA ARG A 162 -7.62 -14.50 -0.72
C ARG A 162 -9.11 -14.50 -0.40
N PHE A 163 -9.85 -13.66 -1.12
CA PHE A 163 -11.30 -13.65 -1.06
C PHE A 163 -11.87 -14.71 -2.00
N ASP A 164 -12.86 -15.48 -1.54
CA ASP A 164 -13.61 -16.45 -2.33
C ASP A 164 -15.06 -15.95 -2.55
N ASP A 165 -15.61 -16.09 -3.77
CA ASP A 165 -16.96 -15.60 -4.08
C ASP A 165 -18.06 -16.24 -3.20
N HIS A 166 -17.79 -17.40 -2.61
CA HIS A 166 -18.72 -18.14 -1.74
C HIS A 166 -18.57 -17.83 -0.25
N GLU A 167 -17.56 -17.07 0.17
CA GLU A 167 -17.41 -16.69 1.57
C GLU A 167 -18.19 -15.42 1.91
N ASP A 168 -18.49 -15.22 3.20
CA ASP A 168 -19.13 -13.99 3.67
C ASP A 168 -18.12 -12.82 3.58
N PRO A 169 -18.40 -11.77 2.79
CA PRO A 169 -17.52 -10.62 2.63
C PRO A 169 -17.20 -9.93 3.96
N ALA A 170 -18.16 -9.89 4.90
CA ALA A 170 -17.96 -9.29 6.21
C ALA A 170 -16.96 -10.09 7.05
N VAL A 171 -17.01 -11.43 6.96
CA VAL A 171 -16.06 -12.32 7.62
C VAL A 171 -14.66 -12.15 7.03
N PHE A 172 -14.54 -12.12 5.69
CA PHE A 172 -13.26 -11.87 5.03
C PHE A 172 -12.63 -10.55 5.46
N VAL A 173 -13.37 -9.43 5.35
CA VAL A 173 -12.87 -8.10 5.74
C VAL A 173 -12.52 -8.05 7.22
N HIS A 174 -13.31 -8.68 8.09
CA HIS A 174 -13.01 -8.77 9.51
C HIS A 174 -11.67 -9.47 9.76
N CYS A 175 -11.50 -10.69 9.23
CA CYS A 175 -10.27 -11.47 9.36
C CYS A 175 -9.05 -10.72 8.77
N PHE A 176 -9.23 -10.08 7.61
CA PHE A 176 -8.19 -9.31 6.94
C PHE A 176 -7.71 -8.13 7.80
N ARG A 177 -8.66 -7.38 8.38
CA ARG A 177 -8.37 -6.25 9.27
C ARG A 177 -7.79 -6.71 10.61
N GLU A 178 -8.22 -7.85 11.14
CA GLU A 178 -7.66 -8.42 12.36
C GLU A 178 -6.20 -8.84 12.18
N ALA A 179 -5.88 -9.53 11.07
CA ALA A 179 -4.49 -9.87 10.71
C ALA A 179 -3.61 -8.61 10.59
N LEU A 180 -4.12 -7.56 9.94
CA LEU A 180 -3.43 -6.28 9.85
C LEU A 180 -3.28 -5.59 11.21
N ALA A 181 -4.28 -5.66 12.09
CA ALA A 181 -4.20 -5.12 13.43
C ALA A 181 -3.10 -5.82 14.24
N HIS A 182 -2.93 -7.14 14.11
CA HIS A 182 -1.82 -7.86 14.74
C HIS A 182 -0.44 -7.39 14.27
N ILE A 183 -0.30 -7.04 12.98
CA ILE A 183 0.93 -6.45 12.43
C ILE A 183 1.15 -5.03 12.98
N ARG A 184 0.08 -4.22 13.05
CA ARG A 184 0.11 -2.82 13.56
C ARG A 184 0.27 -2.72 15.08
N CYS A 185 -0.09 -3.75 15.84
CA CYS A 185 0.14 -3.82 17.29
C CYS A 185 1.62 -4.02 17.64
N GLN A 186 2.41 -4.51 16.68
CA GLN A 186 3.87 -4.44 16.74
C GLN A 186 4.29 -3.03 16.30
N PRO A 187 5.51 -2.53 16.59
CA PRO A 187 5.95 -1.16 16.25
C PRO A 187 6.16 -0.94 14.73
N TYR A 188 5.35 -1.57 13.89
CA TYR A 188 5.36 -1.48 12.44
C TYR A 188 4.22 -0.60 11.98
N PHE A 189 4.60 0.41 11.21
CA PHE A 189 3.66 1.18 10.44
C PHE A 189 3.42 0.46 9.11
N VAL A 190 2.18 0.00 8.90
CA VAL A 190 1.73 -0.46 7.59
C VAL A 190 1.08 0.72 6.89
N HIS A 191 1.80 1.27 5.91
CA HIS A 191 1.32 2.40 5.11
C HIS A 191 0.00 2.02 4.40
N PRO A 192 -0.99 2.92 4.32
CA PRO A 192 -2.27 2.63 3.66
C PRO A 192 -2.15 2.14 2.21
N SER A 193 -1.16 2.64 1.45
CA SER A 193 -0.91 2.12 0.09
C SER A 193 -0.45 0.67 0.05
N SER A 194 0.23 0.19 1.11
CA SER A 194 0.59 -1.23 1.23
C SER A 194 -0.62 -2.08 1.62
N GLU A 195 -1.47 -1.57 2.52
CA GLU A 195 -2.76 -2.17 2.85
C GLU A 195 -3.65 -2.33 1.62
N TRP A 196 -3.75 -1.28 0.81
CA TRP A 196 -4.45 -1.32 -0.47
C TRP A 196 -3.87 -2.35 -1.45
N LEU A 197 -2.55 -2.36 -1.64
CA LEU A 197 -1.92 -3.29 -2.58
C LEU A 197 -2.19 -4.75 -2.19
N VAL A 198 -2.15 -5.05 -0.89
CA VAL A 198 -2.43 -6.39 -0.37
C VAL A 198 -3.91 -6.72 -0.51
N LEU A 199 -4.82 -5.79 -0.18
CA LEU A 199 -6.26 -5.98 -0.37
C LEU A 199 -6.62 -6.22 -1.84
N ASN A 200 -6.10 -5.39 -2.76
CA ASN A 200 -6.28 -5.53 -4.20
C ASN A 200 -5.84 -6.93 -4.67
N THR A 201 -4.67 -7.39 -4.19
CA THR A 201 -4.17 -8.74 -4.49
C THR A 201 -5.04 -9.83 -3.88
N ALA A 202 -5.64 -9.58 -2.71
CA ALA A 202 -6.47 -10.55 -2.02
C ALA A 202 -7.81 -10.79 -2.72
N ILE A 203 -8.39 -9.76 -3.35
CA ILE A 203 -9.73 -9.84 -3.94
C ILE A 203 -9.74 -10.04 -5.47
N LYS A 204 -8.66 -9.66 -6.18
CA LYS A 204 -8.62 -9.63 -7.66
C LYS A 204 -8.89 -10.95 -8.38
N ASP A 205 -8.68 -12.09 -7.70
CA ASP A 205 -8.80 -13.41 -8.31
C ASP A 205 -10.25 -13.95 -8.23
N SER A 206 -11.10 -13.31 -7.42
CA SER A 206 -12.54 -13.55 -7.32
C SER A 206 -13.30 -12.73 -8.36
N ARG A 207 -14.47 -13.19 -8.82
CA ARG A 207 -15.27 -12.43 -9.80
C ARG A 207 -15.77 -11.13 -9.18
N ILE A 208 -16.31 -11.21 -7.96
CA ILE A 208 -16.85 -10.06 -7.22
C ILE A 208 -15.74 -9.03 -6.97
N GLY A 209 -14.57 -9.48 -6.53
CA GLY A 209 -13.45 -8.58 -6.26
C GLY A 209 -12.86 -7.95 -7.51
N TRP A 210 -12.80 -8.67 -8.63
CA TRP A 210 -12.37 -8.10 -9.90
C TRP A 210 -13.34 -7.01 -10.40
N GLU A 211 -14.66 -7.26 -10.35
CA GLU A 211 -15.71 -6.29 -10.72
C GLU A 211 -15.68 -5.04 -9.82
N PHE A 212 -15.42 -5.21 -8.53
CA PHE A 212 -15.20 -4.10 -7.60
C PHE A 212 -14.01 -3.24 -8.03
N LEU A 213 -12.86 -3.85 -8.34
CA LEU A 213 -11.66 -3.11 -8.72
C LEU A 213 -11.82 -2.31 -10.02
N GLU A 214 -12.64 -2.78 -10.98
CA GLU A 214 -12.94 -2.05 -12.21
C GLU A 214 -13.89 -0.86 -11.97
N THR A 215 -14.78 -0.98 -10.99
CA THR A 215 -15.81 0.03 -10.70
C THR A 215 -15.41 1.02 -9.62
N LEU A 216 -14.40 0.68 -8.82
CA LEU A 216 -13.86 1.51 -7.75
C LEU A 216 -13.30 2.82 -8.33
N ARG A 217 -14.01 3.92 -8.05
CA ARG A 217 -13.52 5.26 -8.32
C ARG A 217 -12.72 5.70 -7.11
N MET A 218 -11.40 5.72 -7.25
CA MET A 218 -10.50 6.35 -6.28
C MET A 218 -10.72 7.87 -6.32
N ASP A 219 -11.80 8.35 -5.70
CA ASP A 219 -11.90 9.75 -5.35
C ASP A 219 -10.80 10.04 -4.33
N ASN A 220 -10.09 11.17 -4.51
CA ASN A 220 -8.96 11.58 -3.66
C ASN A 220 -9.45 11.89 -2.24
N HIS A 221 -9.77 10.86 -1.47
CA HIS A 221 -9.98 10.93 -0.04
C HIS A 221 -8.60 11.04 0.58
N GLY A 222 -8.35 12.13 1.30
CA GLY A 222 -7.06 12.42 1.93
C GLY A 222 -6.50 11.25 2.75
N ALA A 223 -5.23 11.35 3.13
CA ALA A 223 -4.43 10.24 3.65
C ALA A 223 -4.99 9.53 4.91
N GLU A 224 -5.98 10.08 5.61
CA GLU A 224 -6.51 9.54 6.86
C GLU A 224 -7.90 8.90 6.65
N GLY A 225 -8.02 7.60 6.95
CA GLY A 225 -9.31 6.88 6.96
C GLY A 225 -9.81 6.34 5.62
N TRP A 226 -9.15 6.64 4.51
CA TRP A 226 -9.61 6.19 3.17
C TRP A 226 -9.72 4.66 3.03
N MET A 227 -8.85 3.89 3.68
CA MET A 227 -8.94 2.42 3.66
C MET A 227 -10.22 1.90 4.34
N SER A 228 -10.74 2.62 5.35
CA SER A 228 -12.03 2.26 5.95
C SER A 228 -13.17 2.40 4.94
N LEU A 229 -13.15 3.44 4.10
CA LEU A 229 -14.13 3.64 3.03
C LEU A 229 -14.01 2.53 1.98
N VAL A 230 -12.78 2.16 1.58
CA VAL A 230 -12.55 1.05 0.64
C VAL A 230 -13.12 -0.27 1.18
N TYR A 231 -12.99 -0.54 2.48
CA TYR A 231 -13.61 -1.71 3.09
C TYR A 231 -15.14 -1.65 3.05
N GLU A 232 -15.73 -0.50 3.36
CA GLU A 232 -17.19 -0.30 3.34
C GLU A 232 -17.74 -0.46 1.92
N GLU A 233 -17.13 0.18 0.93
CA GLU A 233 -17.52 0.07 -0.48
C GLU A 233 -17.39 -1.35 -1.02
N PHE A 234 -16.32 -2.06 -0.64
CA PHE A 234 -16.17 -3.48 -1.02
C PHE A 234 -17.28 -4.35 -0.42
N LEU A 235 -17.64 -4.13 0.85
CA LEU A 235 -18.71 -4.87 1.50
C LEU A 235 -20.06 -4.63 0.82
N GLU A 236 -20.40 -3.38 0.52
CA GLU A 236 -21.62 -3.03 -0.20
C GLU A 236 -21.66 -3.71 -1.57
N HIS A 237 -20.56 -3.61 -2.34
CA HIS A 237 -20.44 -4.22 -3.65
C HIS A 237 -20.60 -5.74 -3.61
N ALA A 238 -19.92 -6.40 -2.68
CA ALA A 238 -19.92 -7.86 -2.59
C ALA A 238 -21.27 -8.42 -2.13
N VAL A 239 -21.91 -7.76 -1.16
CA VAL A 239 -23.26 -8.11 -0.70
C VAL A 239 -24.27 -7.97 -1.83
N ASP A 240 -24.23 -6.86 -2.58
CA ASP A 240 -25.13 -6.65 -3.72
C ASP A 240 -24.97 -7.74 -4.80
N HIS A 241 -23.74 -8.15 -5.11
CA HIS A 241 -23.47 -9.21 -6.10
C HIS A 241 -23.92 -10.60 -5.62
N GLN A 242 -23.78 -10.90 -4.33
CA GLN A 242 -24.26 -12.15 -3.75
C GLN A 242 -25.79 -12.20 -3.69
N HIS A 243 -26.47 -11.07 -3.49
CA HIS A 243 -27.95 -10.98 -3.51
C HIS A 243 -28.53 -11.00 -4.93
N GLN A 244 -27.72 -10.66 -5.95
CA GLN A 244 -28.09 -10.71 -7.37
C GLN A 244 -27.82 -12.06 -8.03
N ALA A 245 -27.17 -13.00 -7.34
CA ALA A 245 -27.07 -14.38 -7.82
C ALA A 245 -28.49 -14.91 -8.03
N PRO A 246 -28.83 -15.44 -9.22
CA PRO A 246 -30.18 -15.92 -9.48
C PRO A 246 -30.46 -17.00 -8.43
N TYR A 247 -31.60 -16.86 -7.73
CA TYR A 247 -32.22 -18.00 -7.08
C TYR A 247 -32.33 -19.07 -8.17
N GLU A 248 -31.44 -20.06 -8.14
CA GLU A 248 -31.72 -21.34 -8.78
C GLU A 248 -32.95 -21.85 -8.03
N GLU A 249 -34.10 -21.65 -8.68
CA GLU A 249 -35.36 -22.28 -8.34
C GLU A 249 -35.07 -23.78 -8.36
N TYR A 250 -34.77 -24.34 -7.19
CA TYR A 250 -34.77 -25.78 -6.99
C TYR A 250 -36.20 -26.21 -7.28
N GLU A 251 -36.45 -26.66 -8.51
CA GLU A 251 -37.65 -27.43 -8.82
C GLU A 251 -37.63 -28.64 -7.89
N GLU A 252 -38.42 -28.52 -6.84
CA GLU A 252 -38.79 -29.59 -5.92
C GLU A 252 -39.47 -30.68 -6.77
N TYR A 253 -38.69 -31.65 -7.25
CA TYR A 253 -39.22 -32.86 -7.85
C TYR A 253 -39.83 -33.73 -6.75
N ASP A 254 -41.03 -33.37 -6.32
CA ASP A 254 -41.94 -34.32 -5.69
C ASP A 254 -42.75 -35.00 -6.79
N SER A 255 -42.34 -36.21 -7.16
CA SER A 255 -43.31 -37.26 -7.51
C SER A 255 -42.70 -38.66 -7.39
N GLU A 256 -43.04 -39.27 -6.25
CA GLU A 256 -43.60 -40.61 -6.12
C GLU A 256 -42.74 -41.84 -6.48
N GLU A 257 -42.46 -42.59 -5.41
CA GLU A 257 -42.56 -44.06 -5.30
C GLU A 257 -42.06 -44.91 -6.48
N ASP A 258 -40.94 -45.60 -6.26
CA ASP A 258 -41.00 -47.04 -6.47
C ASP A 258 -40.20 -47.80 -5.40
N SER A 259 -40.97 -48.45 -4.53
CA SER A 259 -40.49 -49.32 -3.47
C SER A 259 -39.95 -50.62 -4.06
N ARG A 260 -38.69 -50.99 -3.77
CA ARG A 260 -38.29 -52.40 -3.60
C ARG A 260 -36.92 -52.58 -2.96
N GLY A 261 -36.94 -53.18 -1.76
CA GLY A 261 -36.02 -54.27 -1.46
C GLY A 261 -34.88 -53.99 -0.49
N SER A 262 -35.21 -54.00 0.81
CA SER A 262 -34.48 -54.69 1.89
C SER A 262 -33.13 -55.34 1.54
N SER A 263 -32.07 -54.97 2.26
CA SER A 263 -31.33 -55.89 3.15
C SER A 263 -30.37 -55.14 4.08
N GLU A 264 -30.55 -55.46 5.35
CA GLU A 264 -29.90 -55.14 6.63
C GLU A 264 -28.38 -54.84 6.74
N PRO A 265 -27.95 -54.34 7.92
CA PRO A 265 -26.68 -53.67 8.14
C PRO A 265 -25.57 -54.63 8.53
N ASN A 266 -24.32 -54.29 8.22
CA ASN A 266 -23.17 -54.98 8.80
C ASN A 266 -22.52 -54.12 9.89
N VAL A 267 -22.81 -54.53 11.12
CA VAL A 267 -22.05 -54.24 12.34
C VAL A 267 -20.91 -55.27 12.44
N PHE A 268 -19.80 -54.89 13.09
CA PHE A 268 -18.57 -55.62 13.49
C PHE A 268 -17.33 -55.03 12.80
N SER A 269 -16.25 -54.61 13.47
CA SER A 269 -15.88 -54.74 14.88
C SER A 269 -14.68 -53.85 15.22
N ASP A 270 -14.61 -53.46 16.49
CA ASP A 270 -13.41 -53.02 17.21
C ASP A 270 -12.20 -53.96 16.97
N GLU A 271 -11.01 -53.39 16.81
CA GLU A 271 -9.92 -53.54 17.80
C GLU A 271 -8.73 -52.60 17.49
N PRO A 272 -8.10 -51.99 18.52
CA PRO A 272 -6.87 -51.21 18.38
C PRO A 272 -5.63 -52.07 18.63
N ALA A 273 -4.54 -51.82 17.89
CA ALA A 273 -3.23 -52.38 18.21
C ALA A 273 -2.37 -51.32 18.92
N ALA A 274 -2.08 -51.62 20.19
CA ALA A 274 -1.05 -50.99 21.01
C ALA A 274 0.33 -51.65 20.78
N ALA A 275 1.37 -50.96 21.27
CA ALA A 275 2.78 -51.37 21.46
C ALA A 275 3.61 -51.45 20.16
N ASP A 276 4.87 -51.01 20.09
CA ASP A 276 5.97 -51.09 21.07
C ASP A 276 7.04 -50.03 20.65
N SER A 277 7.48 -49.13 21.53
CA SER A 277 8.77 -49.21 22.27
C SER A 277 10.05 -49.18 21.42
N SER A 278 10.78 -48.06 21.51
CA SER A 278 12.20 -47.95 21.92
C SER A 278 12.72 -46.55 21.54
N LEU A 279 13.00 -45.64 22.47
CA LEU A 279 14.28 -45.51 23.18
C LEU A 279 15.49 -45.74 22.26
N ILE A 280 16.26 -44.69 21.98
CA ILE A 280 17.65 -44.54 22.44
C ILE A 280 18.22 -43.18 22.01
N THR A 281 18.65 -42.47 23.05
CA THR A 281 19.62 -41.37 23.14
C THR A 281 20.88 -41.54 22.28
N LYS A 282 21.32 -40.44 21.65
CA LYS A 282 22.60 -39.78 21.94
C LYS A 282 22.59 -38.35 21.44
#